data_AF-A0A941EXG9-F1
#
_entry.id   AF-A0A941EXG9-F1
#
_cell.length_a   1.000
_cell.length_b   1.000
_cell.length_c   1.000
_cell.angle_alpha   90.00
_cell.angle_beta   90.00
_cell.angle_gamma   90.00
#
_symmetry.space_group_name_H-M   'P 1'
#
loop_
_entity.id
_entity.type
_entity.pdbx_description
1 polymer ?
#
loop_
_entity_poly.entity_id
_entity_poly.type
_entity_poly.pdbx_seq_one_letter_code
_entity_poly.pdbx_strand_id
1 'polypeptide(L)'
;MTRAERPTAHRPDPDDALIADSRERAVRALLRRPQLKRLWSAQLVGGVGDVLALFVLVLLALQAAIAAGSFGGGHRGAAFAVATVFGVRVLATVLFGAVLLGPLTALTAPDGPLDRR
;
A
#
# COMPACT_ATOMS: atom_id res chain seq x y z
N MET A 1 -57.29 13.18 1.45
CA MET A 1 -56.19 12.61 2.25
C MET A 1 -55.10 12.15 1.30
N THR A 2 -53.89 12.63 1.56
CA THR A 2 -52.78 12.84 0.62
C THR A 2 -51.99 11.57 0.31
N ARG A 3 -51.81 11.29 -0.98
CA ARG A 3 -50.82 10.33 -1.50
C ARG A 3 -49.44 10.86 -1.14
N ALA A 4 -48.83 10.31 -0.10
CA ALA A 4 -47.49 10.67 0.33
C ALA A 4 -46.50 10.45 -0.82
N GLU A 5 -45.87 11.54 -1.25
CA GLU A 5 -44.69 11.57 -2.10
C GLU A 5 -43.63 10.67 -1.46
N ARG A 6 -43.36 9.52 -2.08
CA ARG A 6 -42.32 8.60 -1.62
C ARG A 6 -40.99 9.17 -2.14
N PRO A 7 -40.01 9.51 -1.29
CA PRO A 7 -38.70 9.91 -1.75
C PRO A 7 -38.13 8.77 -2.61
N THR A 8 -37.87 9.03 -3.88
CA THR A 8 -37.10 8.13 -4.75
C THR A 8 -35.67 8.13 -4.22
N ALA A 9 -35.39 7.22 -3.28
CA ALA A 9 -34.03 6.93 -2.89
C ALA A 9 -33.24 6.60 -4.16
N HIS A 10 -32.13 7.29 -4.37
CA HIS A 10 -31.22 7.06 -5.49
C HIS A 10 -30.75 5.60 -5.41
N ARG A 11 -31.41 4.72 -6.16
CA ARG A 11 -31.09 3.30 -6.18
C ARG A 11 -29.84 3.18 -7.05
N PRO A 12 -28.73 2.60 -6.54
CA PRO A 12 -27.59 2.31 -7.40
C PRO A 12 -28.05 1.44 -8.56
N ASP A 13 -27.42 1.62 -9.72
CA ASP A 13 -27.70 0.85 -10.93
C ASP A 13 -27.65 -0.66 -10.57
N PRO A 14 -28.68 -1.46 -10.90
CA PRO A 14 -28.68 -2.90 -10.64
C PRO A 14 -27.38 -3.61 -11.05
N ASP A 15 -26.72 -3.14 -12.10
CA ASP A 15 -25.46 -3.70 -12.59
C ASP A 15 -24.29 -3.43 -11.63
N ASP A 16 -24.23 -2.25 -10.99
CA ASP A 16 -23.20 -1.92 -9.99
C ASP A 16 -23.30 -2.83 -8.77
N ALA A 17 -24.53 -3.16 -8.35
CA ALA A 17 -24.78 -4.08 -7.24
C ALA A 17 -24.31 -5.50 -7.57
N LEU A 18 -24.52 -5.97 -8.81
CA LEU A 18 -24.07 -7.28 -9.27
C LEU A 18 -22.54 -7.35 -9.38
N ILE A 19 -21.90 -6.28 -9.87
CA ILE A 19 -20.44 -6.19 -9.95
C ILE A 19 -19.83 -6.23 -8.56
N ALA A 20 -20.36 -5.47 -7.60
CA ALA A 20 -19.86 -5.46 -6.22
C ALA A 20 -19.95 -6.85 -5.57
N ASP A 21 -21.09 -7.54 -5.72
CA ASP A 21 -21.31 -8.87 -5.16
C ASP A 21 -20.43 -9.93 -5.84
N SER A 22 -20.18 -9.84 -7.15
CA SER A 22 -19.24 -10.71 -7.85
C SER A 22 -17.80 -10.59 -7.31
N ARG A 23 -17.36 -9.35 -7.01
CA ARG A 23 -16.03 -9.07 -6.43
C ARG A 23 -15.94 -9.63 -5.02
N GLU A 24 -16.96 -9.45 -4.19
CA GLU A 24 -16.99 -9.98 -2.83
C GLU A 24 -16.92 -11.51 -2.84
N ARG A 25 -17.70 -12.17 -3.70
CA ARG A 25 -17.68 -13.62 -3.87
C ARG A 25 -16.33 -14.12 -4.37
N ALA A 26 -15.70 -13.40 -5.31
CA ALA A 26 -14.37 -13.72 -5.83
C ALA A 26 -13.29 -13.61 -4.74
N VAL A 27 -13.29 -12.55 -3.95
CA VAL A 27 -12.37 -12.36 -2.81
C VAL A 27 -12.55 -13.48 -1.78
N ARG A 28 -13.80 -13.78 -1.42
CA ARG A 28 -14.13 -14.84 -0.47
C ARG A 28 -13.70 -16.21 -0.99
N ALA A 29 -13.85 -16.48 -2.28
CA ALA A 29 -13.39 -17.70 -2.91
C ALA A 29 -11.84 -17.81 -2.91
N LEU A 30 -11.14 -16.70 -3.16
CA LEU A 30 -9.67 -16.64 -3.11
C LEU A 30 -9.14 -16.99 -1.72
N LEU A 31 -9.76 -16.43 -0.68
CA LEU A 31 -9.35 -16.63 0.72
C LEU A 31 -9.63 -18.03 1.27
N ARG A 32 -10.45 -18.84 0.57
CA ARG A 32 -10.65 -20.26 0.92
C ARG A 32 -9.41 -21.11 0.63
N ARG A 33 -8.53 -20.67 -0.28
CA ARG A 33 -7.27 -21.38 -0.54
C ARG A 33 -6.22 -21.00 0.52
N PRO A 34 -5.71 -21.96 1.32
CA PRO A 34 -4.85 -21.65 2.46
C PRO A 34 -3.53 -20.96 2.06
N GLN A 35 -2.98 -21.31 0.89
CA GLN A 35 -1.76 -20.67 0.35
C GLN A 35 -2.00 -19.19 0.00
N LEU A 36 -3.11 -18.87 -0.67
CA LEU A 36 -3.48 -17.49 -1.00
C LEU A 36 -3.78 -16.67 0.25
N LYS A 37 -4.45 -17.27 1.24
CA LYS A 37 -4.67 -16.64 2.55
C LYS A 37 -3.35 -16.29 3.24
N ARG A 38 -2.35 -17.19 3.23
CA ARG A 38 -1.03 -16.94 3.82
C ARG A 38 -0.29 -15.82 3.11
N LEU A 39 -0.33 -15.79 1.77
CA LEU A 39 0.26 -14.71 0.98
C LEU A 39 -0.39 -13.36 1.33
N TRP A 40 -1.72 -13.32 1.41
CA TRP A 40 -2.45 -12.12 1.81
C TRP A 40 -2.11 -11.66 3.22
N SER A 41 -2.03 -12.57 4.19
CA SER A 41 -1.61 -12.22 5.55
C SER A 41 -0.18 -11.70 5.58
N ALA A 42 0.73 -12.30 4.82
CA ALA A 42 2.12 -11.85 4.75
C ALA A 42 2.22 -10.45 4.15
N GLN A 43 1.45 -10.17 3.09
CA GLN A 43 1.41 -8.85 2.47
C GLN A 43 0.83 -7.78 3.43
N LEU A 44 -0.24 -8.10 4.16
CA LEU A 44 -0.83 -7.18 5.12
C LEU A 44 0.09 -6.92 6.31
N VAL A 45 0.64 -7.97 6.93
CA VAL A 45 1.57 -7.84 8.06
C VAL A 45 2.84 -7.13 7.64
N GLY A 46 3.38 -7.45 6.45
CA GLY A 46 4.53 -6.76 5.87
C GLY A 46 4.26 -5.27 5.64
N GLY A 47 3.11 -4.93 5.06
CA GLY A 47 2.71 -3.54 4.83
C GLY A 47 2.52 -2.75 6.12
N VAL A 48 1.84 -3.33 7.12
CA VAL A 48 1.67 -2.70 8.44
C VAL A 48 3.02 -2.53 9.14
N GLY A 49 3.86 -3.56 9.11
CA GLY A 49 5.21 -3.51 9.67
C GLY A 49 6.06 -2.42 9.04
N ASP A 50 5.97 -2.25 7.72
CA ASP A 50 6.69 -1.20 6.99
C ASP A 50 6.24 0.22 7.39
N VAL A 51 4.93 0.46 7.48
CA VAL A 51 4.38 1.74 7.92
C VAL A 51 4.79 2.05 9.36
N LEU A 52 4.71 1.06 10.25
CA LEU A 52 5.14 1.21 11.65
C LEU A 52 6.65 1.47 11.74
N ALA A 53 7.47 0.75 10.99
CA ALA A 53 8.91 0.95 10.97
C ALA A 53 9.26 2.37 10.47
N LEU A 54 8.60 2.83 9.40
CA LEU A 54 8.80 4.18 8.89
C LEU A 54 8.35 5.24 9.90
N PHE A 55 7.21 5.04 10.57
CA PHE A 55 6.73 5.94 11.61
C PHE A 55 7.74 6.05 12.77
N VAL A 56 8.21 4.91 13.28
CA VAL A 56 9.23 4.87 14.34
C VAL A 56 10.54 5.53 13.88
N LEU A 57 10.98 5.25 12.66
CA LEU A 57 12.18 5.86 12.08
C LEU A 57 12.07 7.38 12.01
N VAL A 58 10.91 7.91 11.59
CA VAL A 58 10.67 9.36 11.56
C VAL A 58 10.76 9.96 12.97
N LEU A 59 10.13 9.33 13.97
CA LEU A 59 10.17 9.82 15.34
C LEU A 59 11.60 9.82 15.91
N LEU A 60 12.34 8.73 15.72
CA LEU A 60 13.72 8.62 16.20
C LEU A 60 14.65 9.60 15.48
N ALA A 61 14.53 9.74 14.17
CA ALA A 61 15.32 10.69 13.39
C ALA A 61 15.04 12.14 13.79
N LEU A 62 13.76 12.48 14.05
CA LEU A 62 13.37 13.80 14.51
C LEU A 62 13.94 14.09 15.91
N GLN A 63 13.84 13.15 16.85
CA GLN A 63 14.42 13.29 18.18
C GLN A 63 15.94 13.49 18.11
N ALA A 64 16.63 12.66 17.31
CA ALA A 64 18.08 12.76 17.13
C ALA A 64 18.47 14.10 16.49
N ALA A 65 17.77 14.54 15.45
CA ALA A 65 18.04 15.79 14.76
C ALA A 65 17.84 17.02 15.66
N ILE A 66 16.81 17.01 16.52
CA ILE A 66 16.57 18.07 17.49
C ILE A 66 17.66 18.06 18.57
N ALA A 67 17.97 16.89 19.13
CA ALA A 67 18.96 16.77 20.20
C ALA A 67 20.37 17.17 19.74
N ALA A 68 20.75 16.82 18.51
CA ALA A 68 22.07 17.13 17.95
C ALA A 68 22.11 18.44 17.14
N GLY A 69 20.97 19.09 16.89
CA GLY A 69 20.89 20.29 16.05
C GLY A 69 21.30 20.08 14.58
N SER A 70 21.19 18.85 14.07
CA SER A 70 21.86 18.39 12.83
C SER A 70 21.43 19.14 11.56
N PHE A 71 20.20 19.66 11.53
CA PHE A 71 19.62 20.35 10.37
C PHE A 71 19.30 21.82 10.70
N GLY A 72 19.99 22.39 11.67
CA GLY A 72 19.69 23.71 12.22
C GLY A 72 18.55 23.69 13.22
N GLY A 73 18.20 24.87 13.73
CA GLY A 73 17.22 25.04 14.80
C GLY A 73 15.77 25.17 14.35
N GLY A 74 14.87 24.94 15.31
CA GLY A 74 13.44 25.23 15.18
C GLY A 74 12.68 24.34 14.20
N HIS A 75 11.53 24.84 13.74
CA HIS A 75 10.57 24.06 12.96
C HIS A 75 11.08 23.68 11.56
N ARG A 76 12.01 24.46 11.00
CA ARG A 76 12.62 24.18 9.68
C ARG A 76 13.53 22.97 9.73
N GLY A 77 14.39 22.87 10.75
CA GLY A 77 15.27 21.70 10.94
C GLY A 77 14.46 20.41 11.19
N ALA A 78 13.40 20.51 12.00
CA ALA A 78 12.46 19.41 12.21
C ALA A 78 11.79 18.94 10.92
N ALA A 79 11.24 19.87 10.12
CA ALA A 79 10.62 19.54 8.84
C ALA A 79 11.62 18.91 7.86
N PHE A 80 12.87 19.38 7.84
CA PHE A 80 13.93 18.85 6.99
C PHE A 80 14.35 17.43 7.39
N ALA A 81 14.41 17.13 8.70
CA ALA A 81 14.69 15.78 9.20
C ALA A 81 13.62 14.79 8.70
N VAL A 82 12.34 15.15 8.83
CA VAL A 82 11.22 14.33 8.34
C VAL A 82 11.31 14.15 6.82
N ALA A 83 11.50 15.24 6.07
CA ALA A 83 11.63 15.20 4.61
C ALA A 83 12.78 14.29 4.15
N THR A 84 13.90 14.31 4.86
CA THR A 84 15.08 13.46 4.57
C THR A 84 14.75 11.98 4.72
N VAL A 85 14.05 11.56 5.78
CA VAL A 85 13.64 10.16 5.98
C VAL A 85 12.76 9.67 4.84
N PHE A 86 11.76 10.47 4.45
CA PHE A 86 10.90 10.14 3.31
C PHE A 86 11.68 10.14 1.99
N GLY A 87 12.59 11.10 1.78
CA GLY A 87 13.44 11.15 0.59
C GLY A 87 14.31 9.91 0.46
N VAL A 88 14.98 9.49 1.53
CA VAL A 88 15.77 8.25 1.59
C VAL A 88 14.89 7.03 1.32
N ARG A 89 13.67 6.98 1.88
CA ARG A 89 12.72 5.89 1.62
C ARG A 89 12.37 5.77 0.15
N VAL A 90 12.00 6.89 -0.49
CA VAL A 90 11.65 6.91 -1.92
C VAL A 90 12.85 6.50 -2.77
N LEU A 91 14.03 7.05 -2.48
CA LEU A 91 15.27 6.71 -3.19
C LEU A 91 15.58 5.21 -3.07
N ALA A 92 15.52 4.65 -1.87
CA ALA A 92 15.76 3.22 -1.64
C ALA A 92 14.77 2.34 -2.41
N THR A 93 13.48 2.70 -2.43
CA THR A 93 12.45 1.97 -3.20
C THR A 93 12.73 2.01 -4.69
N VAL A 94 13.13 3.17 -5.23
CA VAL A 94 13.48 3.31 -6.66
C VAL A 94 14.71 2.48 -7.00
N LEU A 95 15.76 2.55 -6.19
CA LEU A 95 16.99 1.77 -6.42
C LEU A 95 16.72 0.27 -6.36
N PHE A 96 15.97 -0.18 -5.35
CA PHE A 96 15.62 -1.58 -5.21
C PHE A 96 14.70 -2.06 -6.35
N GLY A 97 13.73 -1.24 -6.74
CA GLY A 97 12.86 -1.50 -7.90
C GLY A 97 13.64 -1.61 -9.20
N ALA A 98 14.61 -0.72 -9.43
CA ALA A 98 15.49 -0.76 -10.59
C ALA A 98 16.35 -2.04 -10.63
N VAL A 99 16.94 -2.42 -9.48
CA VAL A 99 17.72 -3.66 -9.36
C VAL A 99 16.86 -4.90 -9.61
N LEU A 100 15.63 -4.93 -9.08
CA LEU A 100 14.72 -6.06 -9.24
C LEU A 100 14.12 -6.18 -10.64
N LEU A 101 14.12 -5.12 -11.44
CA LEU A 101 13.52 -5.13 -12.77
C LEU A 101 14.18 -6.17 -13.69
N GLY A 102 15.50 -6.33 -13.62
CA GLY A 102 16.24 -7.35 -14.39
C GLY A 102 15.80 -8.79 -14.08
N PRO A 103 15.88 -9.24 -12.82
CA PRO A 103 15.40 -10.56 -12.43
C PRO A 103 13.91 -10.79 -12.71
N LEU A 104 13.07 -9.77 -12.50
CA LEU A 104 11.63 -9.88 -12.78
C LEU A 104 11.36 -10.06 -14.27
N THR A 105 12.01 -9.25 -15.12
CA THR A 105 11.86 -9.36 -16.58
C THR A 105 12.35 -10.70 -17.11
N ALA A 106 13.42 -11.27 -16.54
CA ALA A 106 13.89 -12.61 -16.89
C ALA A 106 12.89 -13.72 -16.54
N LEU A 107 12.22 -13.61 -15.39
CA LEU A 107 11.22 -14.58 -14.95
C LEU A 107 9.94 -14.53 -15.80
N THR A 108 9.56 -13.35 -16.29
CA THR A 108 8.33 -13.13 -17.06
C THR A 108 8.54 -13.00 -18.57
N ALA A 109 9.74 -13.26 -19.08
CA ALA A 109 10.03 -13.23 -20.51
C ALA A 109 9.24 -14.33 -21.25
N PRO A 110 8.94 -14.15 -22.54
CA PRO A 110 8.46 -15.24 -23.40
C PRO A 110 9.44 -16.43 -23.34
N ASP A 111 8.94 -17.65 -23.19
CA ASP A 111 9.72 -18.87 -22.90
C ASP A 111 10.46 -18.87 -21.55
N GLY A 112 10.15 -17.92 -20.67
CA GLY A 112 10.72 -17.83 -19.33
C GLY A 112 10.21 -18.93 -18.39
N PRO A 113 10.84 -19.13 -17.21
CA PRO A 113 10.48 -20.21 -16.27
C PRO A 113 9.04 -20.17 -15.77
N LEU A 114 8.38 -19.01 -15.86
CA LEU A 114 6.98 -18.82 -15.47
C LEU A 114 6.04 -18.74 -16.68
N ASP A 115 6.56 -18.78 -17.91
CA ASP A 115 5.73 -18.88 -19.09
C ASP A 115 5.11 -20.29 -19.14
N ARG A 116 3.78 -20.33 -19.21
CA ARG A 116 2.98 -21.57 -19.27
C ARG A 116 2.14 -21.63 -20.54
N ARG A 117 2.47 -20.81 -21.54
CA ARG A 117 1.96 -20.94 -22.90
C ARG A 117 2.59 -22.13 -23.59
#